data_AF-A0A368TU59-F1
#
_entry.id   AF-A0A368TU59-F1
#
_cell.length_a   1.000
_cell.length_b   1.000
_cell.length_c   1.000
_cell.angle_alpha   90.00
_cell.angle_beta   90.00
_cell.angle_gamma   90.00
#
_symmetry.space_group_name_H-M   'P 1'
#
loop_
_entity.id
_entity.type
_entity.pdbx_description
1 polymer ?
#
loop_
_entity_poly.entity_id
_entity_poly.type
_entity_poly.pdbx_seq_one_letter_code
_entity_poly.pdbx_strand_id
1 'polypeptide(L)'
;MTHPQSQTPEKRPSWWERVSERCYRASTPALARDMQNESPGAFHQVVNDITLPLDASFEQEVAKQLAQGTYVGFRPAKSLMPVMVQRFGLVLENLGEKQASLETTCNACPVVGHCWKSLRHTTDVETFRDFCPNAESFDRMGSHVKE
;
A
#
# COMPACT_ATOMS: atom_id res chain seq x y z
N MET A 1 -45.83 3.83 1.29
CA MET A 1 -45.57 2.64 2.14
C MET A 1 -44.07 2.51 2.25
N THR A 2 -43.51 2.96 3.37
CA THR A 2 -42.07 3.08 3.61
C THR A 2 -41.61 1.83 4.34
N HIS A 3 -40.75 1.02 3.72
CA HIS A 3 -40.10 -0.11 4.39
C HIS A 3 -39.05 0.40 5.38
N PRO A 4 -39.05 -0.02 6.66
CA PRO A 4 -37.94 0.26 7.56
C PRO A 4 -36.81 -0.75 7.32
N GLN A 5 -35.59 -0.24 7.11
CA GLN A 5 -34.40 -1.06 7.10
C GLN A 5 -34.06 -1.48 8.54
N SER A 6 -34.15 -2.78 8.81
CA SER A 6 -33.69 -3.39 10.06
C SER A 6 -32.17 -3.32 10.13
N GLN A 7 -31.64 -2.47 11.00
CA GLN A 7 -30.23 -2.49 11.39
C GLN A 7 -30.00 -3.74 12.25
N THR A 8 -29.27 -4.72 11.75
CA THR A 8 -28.77 -5.84 12.56
C THR A 8 -27.77 -5.30 13.58
N PRO A 9 -27.96 -5.56 14.89
CA PRO A 9 -27.01 -5.11 15.90
C PRO A 9 -25.68 -5.86 15.75
N GLU A 10 -24.58 -5.13 15.58
CA GLU A 10 -23.22 -5.67 15.67
C GLU A 10 -23.06 -6.40 17.00
N LYS A 11 -22.92 -7.73 16.96
CA LYS A 11 -22.65 -8.54 18.15
C LYS A 11 -21.29 -8.11 18.70
N ARG A 12 -21.28 -7.65 19.95
CA ARG A 12 -20.03 -7.37 20.67
C ARG A 12 -19.18 -8.65 20.73
N PRO A 13 -17.89 -8.59 20.41
CA PRO A 13 -17.03 -9.75 20.47
C PRO A 13 -16.98 -10.29 21.89
N SER A 14 -17.15 -11.60 22.00
CA SER A 14 -17.02 -12.37 23.22
C SER A 14 -15.64 -12.17 23.84
N TRP A 15 -15.51 -12.52 25.11
CA TRP A 15 -14.23 -12.39 25.80
C TRP A 15 -13.15 -13.28 25.17
N TRP A 16 -13.50 -14.48 24.68
CA TRP A 16 -12.58 -15.37 23.99
C TRP A 16 -12.11 -14.79 22.65
N GLU A 17 -13.02 -14.21 21.86
CA GLU A 17 -12.67 -13.55 20.59
C GLU A 17 -11.72 -12.37 20.82
N ARG A 18 -11.90 -11.60 21.91
CA ARG A 18 -10.97 -10.53 22.28
C ARG A 18 -9.59 -11.06 22.67
N VAL A 19 -9.52 -12.21 23.36
CA VAL A 19 -8.26 -12.84 23.73
C VAL A 19 -7.56 -13.41 22.49
N SER A 20 -8.27 -14.10 21.61
CA SER A 20 -7.70 -14.65 20.37
C SER A 20 -7.19 -13.52 19.46
N GLU A 21 -7.94 -12.43 19.32
CA GLU A 21 -7.52 -11.24 18.58
C GLU A 21 -6.25 -10.63 19.17
N ARG A 22 -6.16 -10.53 20.50
CA ARG A 22 -4.96 -10.01 21.17
C ARG A 22 -3.75 -10.92 20.95
N CYS A 23 -3.94 -12.24 21.03
CA CYS A 23 -2.88 -13.21 20.75
C CYS A 23 -2.41 -13.11 19.28
N TYR A 24 -3.35 -13.04 18.33
CA TYR A 24 -3.04 -12.87 16.91
C TYR A 24 -2.25 -11.59 16.65
N ARG A 25 -2.70 -10.45 17.17
CA ARG A 25 -1.96 -9.17 17.07
C ARG A 25 -0.56 -9.25 17.66
N ALA A 26 -0.40 -9.98 18.77
CA ALA A 26 0.90 -10.16 19.40
C ALA A 26 1.85 -11.02 18.55
N SER A 27 1.33 -12.02 17.82
CA SER A 27 2.14 -12.87 16.93
C SER A 27 2.35 -12.31 15.53
N THR A 28 1.56 -11.32 15.11
CA THR A 28 1.58 -10.76 13.74
C THR A 28 2.97 -10.24 13.30
N PRO A 29 3.77 -9.56 14.16
CA PRO A 29 5.14 -9.17 13.83
C PRO A 29 6.06 -10.33 13.46
N ALA A 30 5.94 -11.45 14.17
CA ALA A 30 6.70 -12.66 13.88
C ALA A 30 6.21 -13.28 12.58
N LEU A 31 4.89 -13.44 12.42
CA LEU A 31 4.28 -14.01 11.22
C LEU A 31 4.72 -13.33 9.93
N ALA A 32 4.70 -11.99 9.87
CA ALA A 32 5.12 -11.27 8.67
C ALA A 32 6.61 -11.48 8.36
N ARG A 33 7.46 -11.52 9.40
CA ARG A 33 8.89 -11.77 9.26
C ARG A 33 9.19 -13.20 8.83
N ASP A 34 8.51 -14.17 9.43
CA ASP A 34 8.66 -15.59 9.13
C ASP A 34 8.17 -15.85 7.70
N MET A 35 7.07 -15.23 7.28
CA MET A 35 6.62 -15.29 5.88
C MET A 35 7.66 -14.70 4.91
N GLN A 36 8.29 -13.57 5.25
CA GLN A 36 9.37 -12.99 4.43
C GLN A 36 10.55 -13.97 4.26
N ASN A 37 10.93 -14.67 5.33
CA ASN A 37 12.13 -15.53 5.36
C ASN A 37 11.88 -16.94 4.82
N GLU A 38 10.76 -17.54 5.20
CA GLU A 38 10.43 -18.94 4.93
C GLU A 38 9.60 -19.12 3.66
N SER A 39 8.89 -18.07 3.23
CA SER A 39 8.04 -18.08 2.04
C SER A 39 8.17 -16.80 1.22
N PRO A 40 9.38 -16.45 0.75
CA PRO A 40 9.65 -15.18 0.07
C PRO A 40 8.80 -14.98 -1.20
N GLY A 41 8.39 -16.06 -1.87
CA GLY A 41 7.49 -16.00 -3.03
C GLY A 41 6.06 -15.58 -2.66
N ALA A 42 5.53 -16.11 -1.56
CA ALA A 42 4.21 -15.71 -1.06
C ALA A 42 4.26 -14.26 -0.54
N PHE A 43 5.32 -13.89 0.17
CA PHE A 43 5.51 -12.51 0.61
C PHE A 43 5.64 -11.54 -0.57
N HIS A 44 6.33 -11.95 -1.65
CA HIS A 44 6.40 -11.18 -2.89
C HIS A 44 5.01 -10.91 -3.48
N GLN A 45 4.13 -11.92 -3.51
CA GLN A 45 2.75 -11.74 -4.00
C GLN A 45 1.98 -10.74 -3.14
N VAL A 46 2.06 -10.85 -1.82
CA VAL A 46 1.43 -9.90 -0.89
C VAL A 46 1.86 -8.46 -1.14
N VAL A 47 3.16 -8.24 -1.38
CA VAL A 47 3.70 -6.90 -1.54
C VAL A 47 3.38 -6.30 -2.92
N ASN A 48 3.34 -7.13 -3.98
CA ASN A 48 3.11 -6.64 -5.35
C ASN A 48 1.62 -6.62 -5.76
N ASP A 49 0.75 -7.35 -5.07
CA ASP A 49 -0.69 -7.29 -5.27
C ASP A 49 -1.35 -6.38 -4.23
N ILE A 50 -1.52 -5.11 -4.60
CA ILE A 50 -2.20 -4.12 -3.75
C ILE A 50 -3.70 -4.38 -3.59
N THR A 51 -4.28 -5.31 -4.34
CA THR A 51 -5.71 -5.65 -4.27
C THR A 51 -6.00 -6.86 -3.39
N LEU A 52 -4.98 -7.66 -3.08
CA LEU A 52 -5.09 -8.83 -2.22
C LEU A 52 -5.66 -8.41 -0.85
N PRO A 53 -6.79 -8.97 -0.36
CA PRO A 53 -7.34 -8.63 0.93
C PRO A 53 -6.41 -9.12 2.05
N LEU A 54 -6.12 -8.25 3.02
CA LEU A 54 -5.25 -8.54 4.16
C LEU A 54 -5.95 -8.16 5.46
N ASP A 55 -5.62 -8.88 6.54
CA ASP A 55 -5.94 -8.40 7.88
C ASP A 55 -5.20 -7.08 8.16
N ALA A 56 -5.88 -6.14 8.84
CA ALA A 56 -5.36 -4.80 9.08
C ALA A 56 -4.08 -4.80 9.93
N SER A 57 -3.95 -5.73 10.89
CA SER A 57 -2.76 -5.86 11.73
C SER A 57 -1.60 -6.42 10.91
N PHE A 58 -1.87 -7.41 10.07
CA PHE A 58 -0.86 -7.99 9.18
C PHE A 58 -0.36 -6.98 8.15
N GLU A 59 -1.28 -6.26 7.50
CA GLU A 59 -0.96 -5.19 6.57
C GLU A 59 -0.09 -4.10 7.21
N GLN A 60 -0.41 -3.69 8.44
CA GLN A 60 0.38 -2.69 9.16
C GLN A 60 1.82 -3.16 9.38
N GLU A 61 2.04 -4.45 9.66
CA GLU A 61 3.38 -4.98 9.84
C GLU A 61 4.12 -5.11 8.50
N VAL A 62 3.44 -5.55 7.43
CA VAL A 62 4.04 -5.55 6.08
C VAL A 62 4.51 -4.14 5.72
N ALA A 63 3.66 -3.12 5.87
CA ALA A 63 4.02 -1.72 5.63
C ALA A 63 5.26 -1.29 6.43
N LYS A 64 5.36 -1.70 7.70
CA LYS A 64 6.52 -1.40 8.55
C LYS A 64 7.79 -2.07 8.06
N GLN A 65 7.73 -3.33 7.64
CA GLN A 65 8.90 -4.04 7.09
C GLN A 65 9.37 -3.41 5.77
N LEU A 66 8.45 -2.99 4.91
CA LEU A 66 8.78 -2.26 3.68
C LEU A 66 9.47 -0.92 3.99
N ALA A 67 9.00 -0.18 4.99
CA ALA A 67 9.62 1.08 5.42
C ALA A 67 11.03 0.88 6.00
N GLN A 68 11.32 -0.28 6.57
CA GLN A 68 12.65 -0.62 7.09
C GLN A 68 13.63 -1.08 5.99
N GLY A 69 13.14 -1.33 4.76
CA GLY A 69 13.98 -1.82 3.66
C GLY A 69 14.53 -3.23 3.87
N THR A 70 13.93 -4.02 4.79
CA THR A 70 14.42 -5.38 5.11
C THR A 70 14.17 -6.39 4.01
N TYR A 71 13.24 -6.11 3.10
CA TYR A 71 12.91 -7.00 1.99
C TYR A 71 13.48 -6.49 0.67
N VAL A 72 14.66 -7.01 0.29
CA VAL A 72 15.39 -6.67 -0.95
C VAL A 72 14.64 -7.03 -2.24
N GLY A 73 13.63 -7.90 -2.17
CA GLY A 73 12.80 -8.28 -3.31
C GLY A 73 11.77 -7.23 -3.71
N PHE A 74 11.57 -6.19 -2.90
CA PHE A 74 10.65 -5.10 -3.19
C PHE A 74 11.35 -3.95 -3.90
N ARG A 75 10.87 -3.63 -5.10
CA ARG A 75 11.30 -2.48 -5.88
C ARG A 75 10.11 -1.55 -6.08
N PRO A 76 9.99 -0.47 -5.29
CA PRO A 76 8.84 0.45 -5.34
C PRO A 76 8.60 1.02 -6.73
N ALA A 77 9.67 1.32 -7.47
CA ALA A 77 9.58 1.80 -8.85
C ALA A 77 8.88 0.81 -9.79
N LYS A 78 9.00 -0.50 -9.55
CA LYS A 78 8.37 -1.52 -10.39
C LYS A 78 6.96 -1.89 -9.95
N SER A 79 6.67 -1.77 -8.65
CA SER A 79 5.45 -2.29 -8.02
C SER A 79 4.43 -1.20 -7.73
N LEU A 80 4.88 -0.05 -7.21
CA LEU A 80 4.01 1.04 -6.79
C LEU A 80 3.94 2.19 -7.80
N MET A 81 5.07 2.56 -8.40
CA MET A 81 5.11 3.71 -9.30
C MET A 81 4.15 3.60 -10.49
N PRO A 82 3.94 2.43 -11.13
CA PRO A 82 2.93 2.29 -12.18
C PRO A 82 1.52 2.67 -11.73
N VAL A 83 1.14 2.21 -10.53
CA VAL A 83 -0.17 2.51 -9.95
C VAL A 83 -0.26 4.00 -9.61
N MET A 84 0.79 4.56 -9.00
CA MET A 84 0.87 5.99 -8.69
C MET A 84 0.71 6.86 -9.93
N VAL A 85 1.44 6.57 -11.00
CA VAL A 85 1.36 7.30 -12.28
C VAL A 85 -0.07 7.27 -12.82
N GLN A 86 -0.74 6.10 -12.78
CA GLN A 86 -2.14 5.99 -13.17
C GLN A 86 -3.08 6.81 -12.27
N ARG A 87 -2.86 6.87 -10.95
CA ARG A 87 -3.65 7.72 -10.04
C ARG A 87 -3.57 9.19 -10.44
N PHE A 88 -2.39 9.65 -10.85
CA PHE A 88 -2.17 11.01 -11.35
C PHE A 88 -2.66 11.21 -12.81
N GLY A 89 -3.38 10.25 -13.39
CA GLY A 89 -3.94 10.36 -14.75
C GLY A 89 -2.91 10.24 -15.86
N LEU A 90 -1.75 9.67 -15.58
CA LEU A 90 -0.65 9.48 -16.52
C LEU A 90 -0.54 8.00 -16.95
N VAL A 91 0.22 7.78 -18.02
CA VAL A 91 0.75 6.45 -18.39
C VAL A 91 2.27 6.46 -18.29
N LEU A 92 2.89 5.29 -18.06
CA LEU A 92 4.34 5.20 -17.82
C LEU A 92 5.17 5.70 -19.00
N GLU A 93 4.67 5.50 -20.22
CA GLU A 93 5.29 5.94 -21.46
C GLU A 93 5.45 7.46 -21.52
N ASN A 94 4.60 8.21 -20.83
CA ASN A 94 4.64 9.67 -20.78
C ASN A 94 5.74 10.21 -19.85
N LEU A 95 6.43 9.36 -19.08
CA LEU A 95 7.50 9.80 -18.18
C LEU A 95 8.77 10.22 -18.95
N GLY A 96 8.99 9.65 -20.14
CA GLY A 96 10.11 9.98 -21.02
C GLY A 96 11.46 10.00 -20.30
N GLU A 97 12.23 11.06 -20.50
CA GLU A 97 13.56 11.24 -19.92
C GLU A 97 13.57 11.32 -18.37
N LYS A 98 12.42 11.64 -17.75
CA LYS A 98 12.31 11.73 -16.29
C LYS A 98 12.13 10.37 -15.63
N GLN A 99 11.85 9.30 -16.38
CA GLN A 99 11.55 8.00 -15.80
C GLN A 99 12.65 7.52 -14.84
N ALA A 100 13.92 7.56 -15.26
CA ALA A 100 15.03 7.06 -14.45
C ALA A 100 15.20 7.82 -13.11
N SER A 101 15.00 9.14 -13.10
CA SER A 101 15.11 9.94 -11.87
C SER A 101 13.91 9.71 -10.94
N LEU A 102 12.71 9.54 -11.49
CA LEU A 102 11.50 9.19 -10.73
C LEU A 102 11.60 7.79 -10.11
N GLU A 103 12.12 6.82 -10.86
CA GLU A 103 12.36 5.46 -10.37
C GLU A 103 13.39 5.46 -9.23
N THR A 104 14.48 6.21 -9.38
CA THR A 104 15.50 6.37 -8.33
C THR A 104 14.89 6.94 -7.06
N THR A 105 14.10 8.01 -7.18
CA THR A 105 13.41 8.64 -6.06
C THR A 105 12.39 7.70 -5.41
N CYS A 106 11.66 6.92 -6.22
CA CYS A 106 10.68 5.95 -5.72
C CYS A 106 11.35 4.80 -4.96
N ASN A 107 12.44 4.25 -5.47
CA ASN A 107 13.18 3.15 -4.83
C ASN A 107 13.87 3.58 -3.53
N ALA A 108 14.21 4.86 -3.39
CA ALA A 108 14.80 5.43 -2.18
C ALA A 108 13.78 6.08 -1.22
N CYS A 109 12.48 5.92 -1.48
CA CYS A 109 11.43 6.66 -0.77
C CYS A 109 11.35 6.24 0.72
N PRO A 110 11.56 7.17 1.68
CA PRO A 110 11.57 6.83 3.11
C PRO A 110 10.17 6.51 3.67
N VAL A 111 9.11 6.90 2.96
CA VAL A 111 7.71 6.68 3.35
C VAL A 111 7.04 5.59 2.52
N VAL A 112 7.83 4.70 1.90
CA VAL A 112 7.30 3.68 0.98
C VAL A 112 6.29 2.73 1.62
N GLY A 113 6.46 2.39 2.90
CA GLY A 113 5.49 1.59 3.64
C GLY A 113 4.13 2.28 3.77
N HIS A 114 4.14 3.59 4.01
CA HIS A 114 2.92 4.40 4.03
C HIS A 114 2.29 4.48 2.63
N CYS A 115 3.11 4.73 1.59
CA CYS A 115 2.66 4.74 0.20
C CYS A 115 1.97 3.42 -0.20
N TRP A 116 2.61 2.28 0.08
CA TRP A 116 2.06 0.95 -0.17
C TRP A 116 0.70 0.77 0.50
N LYS A 117 0.60 1.12 1.78
CA LYS A 117 -0.66 1.03 2.54
C LYS A 117 -1.74 1.94 1.96
N SER A 118 -1.41 3.21 1.67
CA SER A 118 -2.36 4.17 1.11
C SER A 118 -2.89 3.70 -0.25
N LEU A 119 -2.04 3.15 -1.12
CA LEU A 119 -2.47 2.62 -2.43
C LEU A 119 -3.47 1.46 -2.33
N ARG A 120 -3.46 0.70 -1.24
CA ARG A 120 -4.41 -0.39 -0.98
C ARG A 120 -5.80 0.10 -0.55
N HIS A 121 -5.87 1.27 0.09
CA HIS A 121 -7.11 1.77 0.73
C HIS A 121 -7.71 2.99 0.06
N THR A 122 -6.89 3.84 -0.57
CA THR A 122 -7.34 5.09 -1.17
C THR A 122 -7.04 5.14 -2.66
N THR A 123 -7.93 5.83 -3.36
CA THR A 123 -7.78 6.20 -4.76
C THR A 123 -7.55 7.69 -4.93
N ASP A 124 -7.62 8.45 -3.84
CA ASP A 124 -7.53 9.90 -3.83
C ASP A 124 -6.09 10.38 -4.03
N VAL A 125 -5.91 11.20 -5.07
CA VAL A 125 -4.61 11.78 -5.45
C VAL A 125 -4.15 12.81 -4.43
N GLU A 126 -5.05 13.57 -3.82
CA GLU A 126 -4.70 14.62 -2.85
C GLU A 126 -3.90 14.03 -1.68
N THR A 127 -4.36 12.88 -1.16
CA THR A 127 -3.65 12.13 -0.10
C THR A 127 -2.18 11.86 -0.45
N PHE A 128 -1.86 11.59 -1.72
CA PHE A 128 -0.49 11.31 -2.12
C PHE A 128 0.36 12.56 -2.30
N ARG A 129 -0.24 13.73 -2.56
CA ARG A 129 0.49 15.01 -2.69
C ARG A 129 1.16 15.41 -1.39
N ASP A 130 0.57 15.04 -0.26
CA ASP A 130 1.08 15.39 1.07
C ASP A 130 2.41 14.72 1.42
N PHE A 131 2.73 13.57 0.82
CA PHE A 131 3.92 12.79 1.22
C PHE A 131 4.75 12.20 0.08
N CYS A 132 4.22 12.07 -1.13
CA CYS A 132 4.95 11.43 -2.22
C CYS A 132 6.01 12.39 -2.81
N PRO A 133 7.31 12.06 -2.77
CA PRO A 133 8.35 12.94 -3.31
C PRO A 133 8.25 13.17 -4.83
N ASN A 134 7.58 12.27 -5.55
CA ASN A 134 7.37 12.38 -6.99
C ASN A 134 6.07 13.12 -7.37
N ALA A 135 5.19 13.45 -6.41
CA ALA A 135 3.86 14.00 -6.68
C ALA A 135 3.91 15.26 -7.54
N GLU A 136 4.76 16.23 -7.18
CA GLU A 136 4.89 17.48 -7.95
C GLU A 136 5.34 17.22 -9.40
N SER A 137 6.22 16.25 -9.61
CA SER A 137 6.63 15.87 -10.97
C SER A 137 5.47 15.25 -11.74
N PHE A 138 4.68 14.38 -11.10
CA PHE A 138 3.49 13.80 -11.72
C PHE A 138 2.44 14.86 -12.06
N ASP A 139 2.15 15.81 -11.17
CA ASP A 139 1.19 16.89 -11.42
C ASP A 139 1.60 17.77 -12.61
N ARG A 140 2.88 18.15 -12.67
CA ARG A 140 3.41 18.94 -13.80
C ARG A 140 3.22 18.17 -15.12
N MET A 141 3.54 16.87 -15.15
CA MET A 141 3.35 16.05 -16.34
C MET A 141 1.86 15.89 -16.71
N GLY A 142 0.98 15.65 -15.73
CA GLY A 142 -0.45 15.46 -15.97
C GLY A 142 -1.15 16.73 -16.46
N SER A 143 -0.65 17.90 -16.07
CA SER A 143 -1.15 19.20 -16.54
C SER A 143 -0.84 19.45 -18.02
N HIS A 144 0.20 18.81 -18.57
CA HIS A 144 0.61 18.96 -19.98
C HIS A 144 -0.06 17.95 -20.93
N VAL A 145 -0.85 16.99 -20.43
CA VAL A 145 -1.51 15.95 -21.25
C VAL A 145 -2.96 16.31 -21.60
N LYS A 146 -3.46 17.48 -21.19
CA LYS A 146 -4.85 17.94 -21.42
C LYS A 146 -5.09 18.74 -22.71
N GLU A 147 -4.20 18.70 -23.70
CA GLU A 147 -4.39 19.35 -25.01
C GLU A 147 -4.73 18.37 -26.13
#